data_AF-A0A3N7DDU9-F1
#
_entry.id   AF-A0A3N7DDU9-F1
#
_cell.length_a   1.000
_cell.length_b   1.000
_cell.length_c   1.000
_cell.angle_alpha   90.00
_cell.angle_beta   90.00
_cell.angle_gamma   90.00
#
_symmetry.space_group_name_H-M   'P 1'
#
loop_
_entity.id
_entity.type
_entity.pdbx_description
1 polymer ?
#
loop_
_entity_poly.entity_id
_entity_poly.type
_entity_poly.pdbx_seq_one_letter_code
_entity_poly.pdbx_strand_id
1 'polypeptide(L)'
;MTLAPIILFVYNRPENTAILLESLAKNILAKDTKLYIYADGPKEDATPAQLEKVKETRELIKSSNWCGQNIIVESEINIGLAKSIINGVTQLVNEHGRVIVLEDDLKLSPYFLSYMNDSLEKYKDDKQVGQIGACNFFACGNKYPSAFFVPLTDCWGWATWADRWAKYEYDATTLYEQLKKNNLLDQFNLHGNAKMEDMLLAQINKEINTWDIQWLAVSTLNNWLVLYPNPSASQHIFLGNATHNTSNIVPPLLEAYPSSEKIKLETINHVMKAMELGYSGHGDYYGKPLQSNSVLWRLTKRIIKKILSFFSKQKMSTLKSLAKKLLNWVGLHITPIDKTDPNKIIKRKVGNFFLLMNYGHIYNSKFLNRNYDKNLPRLAQTIQSKYPDLSIIDIGANIGDTVAMIKSVIDVPIICIEGDNTYYDMLAKNIEQFEGVKSINKFLGEKTTDIQAKTIQTHGSLKIDTTVKQSNIQIETLDELVNKNPNWFLTSKLLKIDTDGFDVKVLMGSMEFIANQNPVLFFEYSEQHLKNVGDDTLHIFEMLEGLNYNHLIFYDHTGRFILSSKIQDKHIIAHLHNYIANYNVTIPFLDIAAFHESDKDIFEEIKAIETQINRSSANDLIYNA
;
A
#
# COMPACT_ATOMS: atom_id res chain seq x y z
N MET A 1 -12.10 35.04 25.96
CA MET A 1 -12.27 33.60 25.65
C MET A 1 -11.23 32.84 26.45
N THR A 2 -11.63 31.81 27.22
CA THR A 2 -10.68 30.94 27.91
C THR A 2 -10.17 29.90 26.92
N LEU A 3 -8.87 29.84 26.64
CA LEU A 3 -8.34 28.87 25.68
C LEU A 3 -8.46 27.44 26.23
N ALA A 4 -8.87 26.51 25.38
CA ALA A 4 -8.90 25.10 25.72
C ALA A 4 -7.46 24.57 25.89
N PRO A 5 -7.16 23.75 26.90
CA PRO A 5 -5.88 23.07 26.98
C PRO A 5 -5.74 22.10 25.81
N ILE A 6 -4.51 21.96 25.34
CA ILE A 6 -4.12 20.94 24.39
C ILE A 6 -3.63 19.73 25.17
N ILE A 7 -4.08 18.54 24.79
CA ILE A 7 -3.47 17.29 25.18
C ILE A 7 -2.81 16.63 23.97
N LEU A 8 -1.52 16.33 24.11
CA LEU A 8 -0.70 15.70 23.10
C LEU A 8 -0.23 14.34 23.62
N PHE A 9 -0.47 13.28 22.86
CA PHE A 9 0.05 11.94 23.11
C PHE A 9 1.27 11.64 22.24
N VAL A 10 2.38 11.25 22.87
CA VAL A 10 3.64 10.89 22.20
C VAL A 10 4.19 9.57 22.74
N TYR A 11 5.02 8.89 21.94
CA TYR A 11 5.70 7.67 22.38
C TYR A 11 7.15 7.58 21.88
N ASN A 12 7.38 7.00 20.69
CA ASN A 12 8.71 6.67 20.19
C ASN A 12 8.93 7.12 18.73
N ARG A 13 8.26 8.21 18.32
CA ARG A 13 8.38 8.82 16.99
C ARG A 13 8.91 10.25 17.13
N PRO A 14 10.20 10.44 17.43
CA PRO A 14 10.76 11.77 17.68
C PRO A 14 10.63 12.69 16.46
N GLU A 15 10.76 12.16 15.24
CA GLU A 15 10.68 12.95 14.01
C GLU A 15 9.25 13.46 13.74
N ASN A 16 8.24 12.60 13.88
CA ASN A 16 6.82 12.99 13.82
C ASN A 16 6.49 14.02 14.90
N THR A 17 6.90 13.74 16.14
CA THR A 17 6.69 14.62 17.29
C THR A 17 7.29 16.01 17.04
N ALA A 18 8.48 16.10 16.43
CA ALA A 18 9.12 17.37 16.09
C ALA A 18 8.29 18.18 15.10
N ILE A 19 7.83 17.55 14.01
CA ILE A 19 7.00 18.23 13.00
C ILE A 19 5.72 18.78 13.62
N LEU A 20 5.05 17.99 14.45
CA LEU A 20 3.86 18.44 15.15
C LEU A 20 4.16 19.64 16.03
N LEU A 21 5.13 19.53 16.94
CA LEU A 21 5.45 20.57 17.92
C LEU A 21 5.91 21.86 17.24
N GLU A 22 6.69 21.77 16.17
CA GLU A 22 7.09 22.92 15.37
C GLU A 22 5.90 23.59 14.67
N SER A 23 4.96 22.81 14.13
CA SER A 23 3.75 23.36 13.51
C SER A 23 2.80 23.97 14.55
N LEU A 24 2.72 23.35 15.73
CA LEU A 24 1.94 23.85 16.85
C LEU A 24 2.51 25.17 17.38
N ALA A 25 3.82 25.26 17.58
CA ALA A 25 4.49 26.49 18.04
C ALA A 25 4.31 27.68 17.09
N LYS A 26 4.04 27.42 15.81
CA LYS A 26 3.74 28.45 14.79
C LYS A 26 2.29 28.94 14.83
N ASN A 27 1.42 28.36 15.66
CA ASN A 27 0.03 28.80 15.76
C ASN A 27 -0.09 30.16 16.47
N ILE A 28 -1.05 30.97 16.02
CA ILE A 28 -1.29 32.33 16.54
C ILE A 28 -1.49 32.34 18.07
N LEU A 29 -2.22 31.36 18.59
CA LEU A 29 -2.58 31.27 20.01
C LEU A 29 -1.65 30.36 20.84
N ALA A 30 -0.55 29.85 20.25
CA ALA A 30 0.31 28.87 20.92
C ALA A 30 0.90 29.41 22.23
N LYS A 31 1.35 30.67 22.21
CA LYS A 31 1.97 31.35 23.37
C LYS A 31 1.02 31.60 24.54
N ASP A 32 -0.29 31.53 24.31
CA ASP A 32 -1.32 31.75 25.33
C ASP A 32 -1.97 30.42 25.78
N THR A 33 -1.63 29.32 25.12
CA THR A 33 -2.27 28.01 25.32
C THR A 33 -1.48 27.14 26.30
N LYS A 34 -2.19 26.36 27.11
CA LYS A 34 -1.61 25.31 27.95
C LYS A 34 -1.50 24.01 27.15
N LEU A 35 -0.31 23.42 27.12
CA LEU A 35 -0.01 22.17 26.45
C LEU A 35 0.34 21.09 27.48
N TYR A 36 -0.48 20.05 27.55
CA TYR A 36 -0.22 18.83 28.31
C TYR A 36 0.33 17.77 27.38
N ILE A 37 1.53 17.25 27.65
CA ILE A 37 2.20 16.23 26.83
C ILE A 37 2.27 14.94 27.64
N TYR A 38 1.50 13.94 27.22
CA TYR A 38 1.51 12.60 27.77
C TYR A 38 2.48 11.74 26.96
N ALA A 39 3.63 11.41 27.55
CA ALA A 39 4.67 10.60 26.94
C ALA A 39 4.63 9.17 27.51
N ASP A 40 4.28 8.20 26.68
CA ASP A 40 4.16 6.81 27.14
C ASP A 40 5.55 6.20 27.47
N GLY A 41 5.55 5.14 28.27
CA GLY A 41 6.75 4.39 28.62
C GLY A 41 7.11 3.34 27.57
N PRO A 42 8.33 2.80 27.59
CA PRO A 42 8.71 1.69 26.72
C PRO A 42 7.87 0.45 27.02
N LYS A 43 7.67 -0.39 26.00
CA LYS A 43 7.10 -1.73 26.20
C LYS A 43 8.09 -2.61 26.96
N GLU A 44 7.59 -3.63 27.66
CA GLU A 44 8.42 -4.56 28.42
C GLU A 44 9.45 -5.29 27.54
N ASP A 45 9.09 -5.55 26.27
CA ASP A 45 9.90 -6.18 25.24
C ASP A 45 10.60 -5.17 24.30
N ALA A 46 10.71 -3.89 24.70
CA ALA A 46 11.31 -2.87 23.86
C ALA A 46 12.79 -3.14 23.57
N THR A 47 13.14 -3.10 22.28
CA THR A 47 14.53 -3.20 21.80
C THR A 47 15.36 -1.97 22.21
N PRO A 48 16.70 -2.05 22.26
CA PRO A 48 17.56 -0.89 22.53
C PRO A 48 17.29 0.31 21.61
N ALA A 49 16.99 0.06 20.34
CA ALA A 49 16.64 1.13 19.39
C ALA A 49 15.29 1.80 19.74
N GLN A 50 14.30 1.04 20.21
CA GLN A 50 13.02 1.60 20.65
C GLN A 50 13.18 2.39 21.96
N LEU A 51 14.01 1.90 22.89
CA LEU A 51 14.35 2.63 24.11
C LEU A 51 14.99 3.99 23.80
N GLU A 52 15.93 4.03 22.84
CA GLU A 52 16.54 5.28 22.43
C GLU A 52 15.51 6.23 21.79
N LYS A 53 14.63 5.74 20.91
CA LYS A 53 13.56 6.59 20.34
C LYS A 53 12.59 7.16 21.38
N VAL A 54 12.25 6.39 22.42
CA VAL A 54 11.43 6.89 23.54
C VAL A 54 12.18 7.99 24.29
N LYS A 55 13.49 7.79 24.55
CA LYS A 55 14.35 8.77 25.20
C LYS A 55 14.48 10.05 24.37
N GLU A 56 14.77 9.95 23.07
CA GLU A 56 14.84 11.08 22.14
C GLU A 56 13.53 11.86 22.11
N THR A 57 12.38 11.16 22.08
CA THR A 57 11.05 11.80 22.11
C THR A 57 10.86 12.58 23.42
N ARG A 58 11.25 12.01 24.57
CA ARG A 58 11.16 12.67 25.89
C ARG A 58 12.10 13.87 26.02
N GLU A 59 13.30 13.76 25.48
CA GLU A 59 14.24 14.88 25.43
C GLU A 59 13.72 16.02 24.56
N LEU A 60 13.15 15.70 23.39
CA LEU A 60 12.54 16.66 22.48
C LEU A 60 11.39 17.44 23.13
N ILE A 61 10.45 16.77 23.78
CA ILE A 61 9.30 17.46 24.41
C ILE A 61 9.73 18.39 25.56
N LYS A 62 10.88 18.11 26.19
CA LYS A 62 11.50 18.93 27.25
C LYS A 62 12.40 20.05 26.71
N SER A 63 12.81 20.00 25.44
CA SER A 63 13.82 20.89 24.87
C SER A 63 13.38 22.36 24.76
N SER A 64 12.08 22.64 24.75
CA SER A 64 11.52 23.98 24.56
C SER A 64 10.15 24.14 25.20
N ASN A 65 9.77 25.40 25.49
CA ASN A 65 8.38 25.76 25.77
C ASN A 65 7.64 25.95 24.45
N TRP A 66 7.13 24.83 23.92
CA TRP A 66 6.37 24.76 22.67
C TRP A 66 5.07 25.58 22.66
N CYS A 67 4.47 25.82 23.83
CA CYS A 67 3.31 26.69 24.03
C CYS A 67 3.55 27.60 25.26
N GLY A 68 2.56 28.41 25.62
CA GLY A 68 2.65 29.32 26.77
C GLY A 68 2.98 28.63 28.09
N GLN A 69 2.41 27.44 28.31
CA GLN A 69 2.75 26.59 29.45
C GLN A 69 2.77 25.14 29.01
N ASN A 70 3.90 24.45 29.21
CA ASN A 70 4.06 23.03 28.93
C ASN A 70 4.03 22.22 30.23
N ILE A 71 3.19 21.19 30.28
CA ILE A 71 3.06 20.26 31.40
C ILE A 71 3.30 18.86 30.85
N ILE A 72 4.34 18.18 31.34
CA ILE A 72 4.76 16.88 30.82
C ILE A 72 4.39 15.80 31.84
N VAL A 73 3.72 14.74 31.36
CA VAL A 73 3.35 13.57 32.13
C VAL A 73 3.98 12.36 31.47
N GLU A 74 5.01 11.79 32.11
CA GLU A 74 5.72 10.61 31.61
C GLU A 74 5.19 9.36 32.32
N SER A 75 4.88 8.31 31.54
CA SER A 75 4.57 6.98 32.09
C SER A 75 5.83 6.13 32.15
N GLU A 76 6.05 5.40 33.24
CA GLU A 76 7.21 4.48 33.35
C GLU A 76 7.09 3.27 32.41
N ILE A 77 5.86 2.84 32.11
CA ILE A 77 5.55 1.68 31.26
C ILE A 77 4.67 2.07 30.08
N ASN A 78 4.69 1.30 29.00
CA ASN A 78 3.75 1.49 27.90
C ASN A 78 2.34 1.10 28.35
N ILE A 79 1.45 2.07 28.54
CA ILE A 79 0.05 1.82 28.90
C ILE A 79 -0.85 1.64 27.67
N GLY A 80 -0.35 1.99 26.48
CA GLY A 80 -1.05 1.88 25.21
C GLY A 80 -1.91 3.11 24.88
N LEU A 81 -2.00 3.41 23.58
CA LEU A 81 -2.62 4.64 23.05
C LEU A 81 -4.06 4.84 23.50
N ALA A 82 -4.93 3.83 23.33
CA ALA A 82 -6.34 3.93 23.70
C ALA A 82 -6.54 4.27 25.18
N LYS A 83 -5.80 3.60 26.08
CA LYS A 83 -5.88 3.85 27.51
C LYS A 83 -5.32 5.23 27.88
N SER A 84 -4.21 5.63 27.24
CA SER A 84 -3.61 6.95 27.43
C SER A 84 -4.58 8.06 27.04
N ILE A 85 -5.20 7.96 25.85
CA ILE A 85 -6.19 8.91 25.34
C ILE A 85 -7.38 9.00 26.29
N ILE A 86 -8.00 7.86 26.62
CA ILE A 86 -9.20 7.91 27.43
C ILE A 86 -8.92 8.50 28.82
N ASN A 87 -7.83 8.13 29.47
CA ASN A 87 -7.47 8.67 30.78
C ASN A 87 -7.14 10.15 30.72
N GLY A 88 -6.26 10.56 29.80
CA GLY A 88 -5.80 11.94 29.67
C GLY A 88 -6.92 12.90 29.28
N VAL A 89 -7.75 12.51 28.29
CA VAL A 89 -8.92 13.29 27.87
C VAL A 89 -9.93 13.39 29.01
N THR A 90 -10.27 12.27 29.67
CA THR A 90 -11.21 12.28 30.81
C THR A 90 -10.74 13.19 31.93
N GLN A 91 -9.46 13.13 32.29
CA GLN A 91 -8.89 13.97 33.34
C GLN A 91 -9.02 15.46 32.97
N LEU A 92 -8.47 15.87 31.82
CA LEU A 92 -8.36 17.29 31.49
C LEU A 92 -9.69 17.90 31.06
N VAL A 93 -10.57 17.14 30.40
CA VAL A 93 -11.88 17.68 30.01
C VAL A 93 -12.76 17.92 31.23
N ASN A 94 -12.67 17.07 32.26
CA ASN A 94 -13.39 17.28 33.52
C ASN A 94 -12.83 18.47 34.32
N GLU A 95 -11.53 18.72 34.24
CA GLU A 95 -10.89 19.87 34.89
C GLU A 95 -11.17 21.20 34.18
N HIS A 96 -11.08 21.23 32.85
CA HIS A 96 -11.10 22.47 32.05
C HIS A 96 -12.43 22.70 31.31
N GLY A 97 -13.36 21.74 31.34
CA GLY A 97 -14.66 21.80 30.66
C GLY A 97 -14.61 21.54 29.14
N ARG A 98 -13.44 21.68 28.51
CA ARG A 98 -13.18 21.42 27.08
C ARG A 98 -11.70 21.10 26.86
N VAL A 99 -11.39 20.38 25.79
CA VAL A 99 -10.01 20.00 25.43
C VAL A 99 -9.82 19.99 23.92
N ILE A 100 -8.58 20.23 23.48
CA ILE A 100 -8.09 19.96 22.12
C ILE A 100 -7.13 18.78 22.20
N VAL A 101 -7.33 17.76 21.38
CA VAL A 101 -6.60 16.48 21.43
C VAL A 101 -5.76 16.31 20.17
N LEU A 102 -4.49 15.96 20.35
CA LEU A 102 -3.50 15.77 19.29
C LEU A 102 -2.72 14.46 19.52
N GLU A 103 -2.34 13.83 18.41
CA GLU A 103 -1.37 12.72 18.34
C GLU A 103 -0.11 13.20 17.60
N ASP A 104 1.01 12.52 17.79
CA ASP A 104 2.35 12.88 17.30
C ASP A 104 2.49 12.89 15.78
N ASP A 105 1.60 12.25 15.02
CA ASP A 105 1.66 12.13 13.56
C ASP A 105 0.89 13.20 12.78
N LEU A 106 0.68 14.37 13.39
CA LEU A 106 -0.05 15.47 12.77
C LEU A 106 0.86 16.65 12.36
N LYS A 107 0.43 17.39 11.34
CA LYS A 107 0.95 18.73 11.01
C LYS A 107 -0.20 19.71 10.96
N LEU A 108 -0.05 20.83 11.67
CA LEU A 108 -1.12 21.79 11.88
C LEU A 108 -0.99 23.01 10.97
N SER A 109 -2.13 23.57 10.56
CA SER A 109 -2.19 24.94 10.05
C SER A 109 -1.77 25.95 11.15
N PRO A 110 -1.16 27.10 10.80
CA PRO A 110 -0.96 28.21 11.74
C PRO A 110 -2.24 28.78 12.37
N TYR A 111 -3.41 28.45 11.80
CA TYR A 111 -4.73 28.88 12.26
C TYR A 111 -5.51 27.79 13.00
N PHE A 112 -4.91 26.62 13.23
CA PHE A 112 -5.56 25.48 13.86
C PHE A 112 -6.13 25.82 15.25
N LEU A 113 -5.33 26.45 16.12
CA LEU A 113 -5.79 26.79 17.48
C LEU A 113 -6.90 27.84 17.48
N SER A 114 -6.85 28.80 16.55
CA SER A 114 -7.91 29.78 16.37
C SER A 114 -9.22 29.11 15.95
N TYR A 115 -9.16 28.24 14.93
CA TYR A 115 -10.32 27.45 14.49
C TYR A 115 -10.94 26.63 15.63
N MET A 116 -10.12 25.90 16.39
CA MET A 116 -10.58 25.07 17.49
C MET A 116 -11.26 25.90 18.59
N ASN A 117 -10.60 26.94 19.09
CA ASN A 117 -11.11 27.72 20.20
C ASN A 117 -12.36 28.52 19.83
N ASP A 118 -12.37 29.14 18.66
CA ASP A 118 -13.54 29.88 18.18
C ASP A 118 -14.74 28.94 18.01
N SER A 119 -14.52 27.74 17.47
CA SER A 119 -15.58 26.74 17.30
C SER A 119 -16.07 26.18 18.64
N LEU A 120 -15.17 25.89 19.57
CA LEU A 120 -15.51 25.43 20.92
C LEU A 120 -16.33 26.46 21.68
N GLU A 121 -16.03 27.75 21.53
CA GLU A 121 -16.81 28.83 22.15
C GLU A 121 -18.15 29.01 21.46
N LYS A 122 -18.16 29.03 20.12
CA LYS A 122 -19.35 29.27 19.29
C LYS A 122 -20.44 28.20 19.45
N TYR A 123 -20.06 26.94 19.65
CA TYR A 123 -20.98 25.80 19.71
C TYR A 123 -21.13 25.16 21.10
N LYS A 124 -20.62 25.80 22.16
CA LYS A 124 -20.66 25.24 23.54
C LYS A 124 -22.08 24.86 24.01
N ASP A 125 -23.08 25.65 23.62
CA ASP A 125 -24.47 25.49 24.02
C ASP A 125 -25.28 24.62 23.04
N ASP A 126 -24.78 24.40 21.83
CA ASP A 126 -25.42 23.55 20.83
C ASP A 126 -25.09 22.07 21.09
N LYS A 127 -25.94 21.38 21.87
CA LYS A 127 -25.70 19.98 22.27
C LYS A 127 -25.77 18.96 21.13
N GLN A 128 -26.20 19.38 19.94
CA GLN A 128 -26.13 18.61 18.70
C GLN A 128 -24.72 18.56 18.12
N VAL A 129 -23.83 19.49 18.51
CA VAL A 129 -22.42 19.47 18.11
C VAL A 129 -21.64 18.63 19.12
N GLY A 130 -21.14 17.49 18.66
CA GLY A 130 -20.41 16.52 19.50
C GLY A 130 -18.91 16.76 19.51
N GLN A 131 -18.36 17.21 18.38
CA GLN A 131 -16.92 17.36 18.17
C GLN A 131 -16.62 18.50 17.18
N ILE A 132 -15.48 19.13 17.35
CA ILE A 132 -14.83 19.94 16.31
C ILE A 132 -13.69 19.11 15.72
N GLY A 133 -13.75 18.79 14.42
CA GLY A 133 -12.71 18.05 13.70
C GLY A 133 -11.81 18.99 12.90
N ALA A 134 -10.55 18.59 12.69
CA ALA A 134 -9.56 19.38 11.94
C ALA A 134 -9.25 18.85 10.55
N CYS A 135 -9.19 17.52 10.41
CA CYS A 135 -8.73 16.89 9.18
C CYS A 135 -9.88 16.72 8.20
N ASN A 136 -10.06 17.70 7.31
CA ASN A 136 -10.98 17.56 6.20
C ASN A 136 -10.25 16.88 5.03
N PHE A 137 -10.45 15.57 4.90
CA PHE A 137 -9.89 14.74 3.83
C PHE A 137 -11.00 14.13 2.96
N PHE A 138 -12.16 14.79 2.85
CA PHE A 138 -13.26 14.22 2.07
C PHE A 138 -14.05 15.26 1.28
N ALA A 139 -14.06 16.53 1.71
CA ALA A 139 -14.75 17.60 1.02
C ALA A 139 -13.88 18.87 0.94
N CYS A 140 -12.83 18.82 0.12
CA CYS A 140 -11.89 19.93 -0.07
C CYS A 140 -12.08 20.70 -1.39
N GLY A 141 -11.81 22.00 -1.34
CA GLY A 141 -11.73 22.89 -2.49
C GLY A 141 -12.93 23.83 -2.64
N ASN A 142 -12.85 24.72 -3.63
CA ASN A 142 -13.74 25.89 -3.78
C ASN A 142 -15.22 25.56 -4.01
N LYS A 143 -15.55 24.29 -4.32
CA LYS A 143 -16.93 23.84 -4.52
C LYS A 143 -17.68 23.55 -3.22
N TYR A 144 -16.97 23.47 -2.10
CA TYR A 144 -17.56 23.26 -0.78
C TYR A 144 -17.50 24.55 0.05
N PRO A 145 -18.42 24.74 1.01
CA PRO A 145 -18.38 25.88 1.94
C PRO A 145 -17.08 25.90 2.75
N SER A 146 -16.76 27.04 3.36
CA SER A 146 -15.56 27.21 4.20
C SER A 146 -15.59 26.40 5.51
N ALA A 147 -16.77 25.99 5.95
CA ALA A 147 -16.99 25.06 7.05
C ALA A 147 -18.34 24.35 6.86
N PHE A 148 -18.46 23.12 7.37
CA PHE A 148 -19.68 22.32 7.24
C PHE A 148 -19.79 21.27 8.35
N PHE A 149 -20.98 20.71 8.54
CA PHE A 149 -21.25 19.62 9.47
C PHE A 149 -21.41 18.28 8.76
N VAL A 150 -20.84 17.23 9.34
CA VAL A 150 -21.09 15.83 8.97
C VAL A 150 -21.28 14.96 10.22
N PRO A 151 -22.02 13.85 10.16
CA PRO A 151 -22.27 12.97 11.29
C PRO A 151 -21.16 11.92 11.44
N LEU A 152 -19.90 12.36 11.38
CA LEU A 152 -18.74 11.48 11.36
C LEU A 152 -17.62 12.13 12.15
N THR A 153 -17.09 11.42 13.14
CA THR A 153 -15.91 11.82 13.92
C THR A 153 -14.63 11.35 13.23
N ASP A 154 -13.59 12.17 13.29
CA ASP A 154 -12.20 11.78 13.04
C ASP A 154 -11.36 12.09 14.28
N CYS A 155 -10.15 11.54 14.33
CA CYS A 155 -9.24 11.73 15.46
C CYS A 155 -7.93 12.42 15.08
N TRP A 156 -7.82 12.99 13.87
CA TRP A 156 -6.61 13.64 13.36
C TRP A 156 -6.58 15.13 13.73
N GLY A 157 -6.64 15.39 15.04
CA GLY A 157 -6.77 16.71 15.62
C GLY A 157 -8.23 17.07 15.80
N TRP A 158 -8.69 17.05 17.04
CA TRP A 158 -10.10 17.24 17.35
C TRP A 158 -10.29 17.89 18.71
N ALA A 159 -11.50 18.37 18.98
CA ALA A 159 -11.85 18.97 20.27
C ALA A 159 -13.28 18.62 20.68
N THR A 160 -13.50 18.57 22.00
CA THR A 160 -14.83 18.31 22.58
C THR A 160 -14.99 19.00 23.94
N TRP A 161 -16.18 18.85 24.52
CA TRP A 161 -16.57 19.41 25.82
C TRP A 161 -16.84 18.29 26.83
N ALA A 162 -16.76 18.62 28.12
CA ALA A 162 -16.90 17.66 29.22
C ALA A 162 -18.24 16.92 29.20
N ASP A 163 -19.33 17.62 28.91
CA ASP A 163 -20.68 17.05 28.85
C ASP A 163 -20.91 16.13 27.64
N ARG A 164 -20.12 16.28 26.58
CA ARG A 164 -20.10 15.34 25.45
C ARG A 164 -19.24 14.14 25.79
N TRP A 165 -18.02 14.38 26.27
CA TRP A 165 -17.09 13.31 26.65
C TRP A 165 -17.63 12.41 27.79
N ALA A 166 -18.44 12.96 28.70
CA ALA A 166 -19.09 12.20 29.77
C ALA A 166 -20.00 11.06 29.25
N LYS A 167 -20.34 11.06 27.96
CA LYS A 167 -21.10 9.97 27.31
C LYS A 167 -20.23 8.88 26.69
N TYR A 168 -18.90 8.98 26.79
CA TYR A 168 -18.00 7.96 26.28
C TYR A 168 -18.29 6.61 26.95
N GLU A 169 -18.52 5.57 26.13
CA GLU A 169 -18.76 4.20 26.59
C GLU A 169 -17.56 3.32 26.23
N TYR A 170 -17.04 2.65 27.26
CA TYR A 170 -15.83 1.83 27.19
C TYR A 170 -16.12 0.42 26.70
N ASP A 171 -17.33 -0.09 26.91
CA ASP A 171 -17.71 -1.42 26.45
C ASP A 171 -18.25 -1.38 25.02
N ALA A 172 -17.43 -1.86 24.08
CA ALA A 172 -17.80 -2.01 22.68
C ALA A 172 -19.04 -2.90 22.48
N THR A 173 -19.27 -3.88 23.37
CA THR A 173 -20.44 -4.78 23.31
C THR A 173 -21.71 -3.96 23.54
N THR A 174 -21.74 -3.17 24.61
CA THR A 174 -22.83 -2.25 24.92
C THR A 174 -23.13 -1.30 23.76
N LEU A 175 -22.08 -0.71 23.15
CA LEU A 175 -22.24 0.17 21.98
C LEU A 175 -22.90 -0.54 20.79
N TYR A 176 -22.43 -1.73 20.45
CA TYR A 176 -22.97 -2.52 19.33
C TYR A 176 -24.44 -2.91 19.58
N GLU A 177 -24.78 -3.35 20.79
CA GLU A 177 -26.15 -3.69 21.15
C GLU A 177 -27.09 -2.49 21.07
N GLN A 178 -26.64 -1.32 21.53
CA GLN A 178 -27.42 -0.08 21.42
C GLN A 178 -27.62 0.36 19.98
N LEU A 179 -26.58 0.31 19.14
CA LEU A 179 -26.67 0.63 17.71
C LEU A 179 -27.67 -0.28 17.00
N LYS A 180 -27.63 -1.58 17.30
CA LYS A 180 -28.56 -2.56 16.75
C LYS A 180 -30.00 -2.34 17.23
N LYS A 181 -30.18 -2.12 18.54
CA LYS A 181 -31.50 -1.87 19.15
C LYS A 181 -32.17 -0.61 18.57
N ASN A 182 -31.39 0.43 18.31
CA ASN A 182 -31.87 1.69 17.77
C ASN A 182 -31.92 1.74 16.23
N ASN A 183 -31.57 0.64 15.55
CA ASN A 183 -31.51 0.55 14.09
C ASN A 183 -30.58 1.58 13.43
N LEU A 184 -29.43 1.85 14.05
CA LEU A 184 -28.44 2.85 13.61
C LEU A 184 -27.22 2.25 12.89
N LEU A 185 -27.13 0.92 12.75
CA LEU A 185 -25.98 0.26 12.11
C LEU A 185 -25.78 0.69 10.64
N ASP A 186 -26.86 0.99 9.90
CA ASP A 186 -26.73 1.48 8.52
C ASP A 186 -26.09 2.89 8.47
N GLN A 187 -26.52 3.80 9.35
CA GLN A 187 -25.92 5.13 9.49
C GLN A 187 -24.47 5.04 9.95
N PHE A 188 -24.18 4.19 10.95
CA PHE A 188 -22.83 3.95 11.47
C PHE A 188 -21.88 3.46 10.37
N ASN A 189 -22.36 2.63 9.45
CA ASN A 189 -21.62 2.15 8.28
C ASN A 189 -21.65 3.13 7.08
N LEU A 190 -22.05 4.39 7.28
CA LEU A 190 -22.20 5.39 6.22
C LEU A 190 -23.07 4.89 5.05
N HIS A 191 -24.21 4.26 5.36
CA HIS A 191 -25.14 3.66 4.39
C HIS A 191 -24.49 2.57 3.52
N GLY A 192 -23.60 1.78 4.13
CA GLY A 192 -22.87 0.68 3.50
C GLY A 192 -21.62 1.10 2.73
N ASN A 193 -21.16 2.35 2.90
CA ASN A 193 -19.96 2.88 2.28
C ASN A 193 -18.71 2.67 3.16
N ALA A 194 -18.86 2.35 4.44
CA ALA A 194 -17.77 2.01 5.34
C ALA A 194 -18.07 0.71 6.11
N LYS A 195 -17.05 0.12 6.71
CA LYS A 195 -17.11 -1.13 7.50
C LYS A 195 -16.90 -0.87 8.98
N MET A 196 -17.58 0.14 9.52
CA MET A 196 -17.42 0.56 10.92
C MET A 196 -17.92 -0.51 11.88
N GLU A 197 -19.01 -1.22 11.53
CA GLU A 197 -19.53 -2.36 12.29
C GLU A 197 -18.51 -3.49 12.39
N ASP A 198 -17.81 -3.82 11.30
CA ASP A 198 -16.77 -4.86 11.30
C ASP A 198 -15.64 -4.49 12.28
N MET A 199 -15.23 -3.21 12.31
CA MET A 199 -14.21 -2.71 13.25
C MET A 199 -14.69 -2.78 14.71
N LEU A 200 -15.94 -2.41 14.98
CA LEU A 200 -16.50 -2.48 16.33
C LEU A 200 -16.62 -3.94 16.81
N LEU A 201 -16.98 -4.87 15.92
CA LEU A 201 -16.99 -6.31 16.22
C LEU A 201 -15.57 -6.85 16.47
N ALA A 202 -14.57 -6.41 15.71
CA ALA A 202 -13.17 -6.77 15.94
C ALA A 202 -12.67 -6.28 17.32
N GLN A 203 -13.10 -5.09 17.76
CA GLN A 203 -12.84 -4.57 19.11
C GLN A 203 -13.47 -5.47 20.19
N ILE A 204 -14.72 -5.92 20.00
CA ILE A 204 -15.40 -6.85 20.92
C ILE A 204 -14.64 -8.18 21.02
N ASN A 205 -14.16 -8.69 19.89
CA ASN A 205 -13.39 -9.93 19.82
C ASN A 205 -11.94 -9.77 20.32
N LYS A 206 -11.52 -8.57 20.73
CA LYS A 206 -10.14 -8.23 21.14
C LYS A 206 -9.09 -8.46 20.04
N GLU A 207 -9.52 -8.42 18.78
CA GLU A 207 -8.63 -8.51 17.61
C GLU A 207 -7.91 -7.18 17.37
N ILE A 208 -8.55 -6.07 17.74
CA ILE A 208 -7.99 -4.73 17.74
C ILE A 208 -8.18 -4.08 19.12
N ASN A 209 -7.45 -3.00 19.37
CA ASN A 209 -7.59 -2.16 20.56
C ASN A 209 -7.62 -0.69 20.14
N THR A 210 -8.81 -0.18 19.81
CA THR A 210 -8.99 1.17 19.29
C THR A 210 -10.14 1.91 19.96
N TRP A 211 -9.94 3.19 20.26
CA TRP A 211 -10.88 4.04 20.99
C TRP A 211 -11.75 4.89 20.06
N ASP A 212 -11.24 5.19 18.86
CA ASP A 212 -11.87 6.04 17.85
C ASP A 212 -13.21 5.47 17.33
N ILE A 213 -13.29 4.15 17.11
CA ILE A 213 -14.51 3.48 16.66
C ILE A 213 -15.61 3.52 17.73
N GLN A 214 -15.21 3.46 19.00
CA GLN A 214 -16.12 3.59 20.13
C GLN A 214 -16.67 5.01 20.21
N TRP A 215 -15.80 6.01 20.00
CA TRP A 215 -16.22 7.41 19.94
C TRP A 215 -17.18 7.70 18.78
N LEU A 216 -16.94 7.13 17.60
CA LEU A 216 -17.86 7.22 16.48
C LEU A 216 -19.24 6.59 16.80
N ALA A 217 -19.24 5.45 17.51
CA ALA A 217 -20.49 4.80 17.92
C ALA A 217 -21.26 5.68 18.91
N VAL A 218 -20.59 6.26 19.90
CA VAL A 218 -21.18 7.24 20.85
C VAL A 218 -21.77 8.43 20.09
N SER A 219 -21.01 9.00 19.14
CA SER A 219 -21.46 10.11 18.30
C SER A 219 -22.73 9.76 17.49
N THR A 220 -22.74 8.57 16.88
CA THR A 220 -23.89 8.06 16.11
C THR A 220 -25.13 7.87 17.00
N LEU A 221 -24.96 7.26 18.18
CA LEU A 221 -26.04 7.03 19.15
C LEU A 221 -26.67 8.33 19.66
N ASN A 222 -25.88 9.41 19.71
CA ASN A 222 -26.34 10.73 20.14
C ASN A 222 -26.79 11.63 18.97
N ASN A 223 -26.76 11.13 17.73
CA ASN A 223 -27.05 11.89 16.51
C ASN A 223 -26.28 13.21 16.43
N TRP A 224 -24.99 13.17 16.79
CA TRP A 224 -24.13 14.34 16.79
C TRP A 224 -23.66 14.73 15.40
N LEU A 225 -23.45 16.03 15.24
CA LEU A 225 -22.77 16.64 14.12
C LEU A 225 -21.35 17.05 14.52
N VAL A 226 -20.43 16.90 13.58
CA VAL A 226 -19.02 17.26 13.71
C VAL A 226 -18.70 18.37 12.72
N LEU A 227 -18.13 19.46 13.23
CA LEU A 227 -17.73 20.60 12.41
C LEU A 227 -16.37 20.34 11.78
N TYR A 228 -16.25 20.59 10.47
CA TYR A 228 -14.99 20.57 9.75
C TYR A 228 -14.74 21.88 9.00
N PRO A 229 -13.46 22.30 8.87
CA PRO A 229 -13.09 23.45 8.05
C PRO A 229 -12.79 23.01 6.60
N ASN A 230 -12.85 23.96 5.68
CA ASN A 230 -12.35 23.80 4.31
C ASN A 230 -11.66 25.10 3.89
N PRO A 231 -10.33 25.10 3.64
CA PRO A 231 -9.39 23.96 3.72
C PRO A 231 -9.22 23.31 5.10
N SER A 232 -8.44 22.23 5.19
CA SER A 232 -8.21 21.45 6.41
C SER A 232 -7.39 22.22 7.46
N ALA A 233 -7.61 21.98 8.75
CA ALA A 233 -6.79 22.58 9.82
C ALA A 233 -5.61 21.69 10.22
N SER A 234 -5.61 20.41 9.83
CA SER A 234 -4.53 19.45 10.07
C SER A 234 -4.28 18.55 8.85
N GLN A 235 -3.12 17.90 8.88
CA GLN A 235 -2.72 16.80 7.99
C GLN A 235 -2.21 15.65 8.86
N HIS A 236 -2.38 14.41 8.38
CA HIS A 236 -1.73 13.23 8.97
C HIS A 236 -0.50 12.87 8.16
N ILE A 237 0.65 12.78 8.84
CA ILE A 237 1.96 12.52 8.26
C ILE A 237 2.51 11.20 8.77
N PHE A 238 2.81 10.29 7.85
CA PHE A 238 3.47 9.02 8.09
C PHE A 238 4.93 9.08 7.61
N LEU A 239 5.87 8.86 8.53
CA LEU A 239 7.33 8.83 8.27
C LEU A 239 7.97 7.45 8.55
N GLY A 240 7.16 6.41 8.71
CA GLY A 240 7.60 5.08 9.16
C GLY A 240 7.27 4.80 10.63
N ASN A 241 7.05 3.54 10.97
CA ASN A 241 6.67 3.04 12.31
C ASN A 241 5.32 3.54 12.85
N ALA A 242 4.21 3.14 12.23
CA ALA A 242 2.86 3.33 12.79
C ALA A 242 2.13 1.99 13.00
N THR A 243 1.29 1.93 14.02
CA THR A 243 0.53 0.71 14.37
C THR A 243 -0.77 0.57 13.57
N HIS A 244 -1.36 1.69 13.11
CA HIS A 244 -2.74 1.71 12.58
C HIS A 244 -2.89 2.32 11.18
N ASN A 245 -2.15 3.39 10.82
CA ASN A 245 -2.23 4.00 9.50
C ASN A 245 -0.85 4.23 8.89
N THR A 246 -0.64 3.73 7.68
CA THR A 246 0.63 3.78 6.93
C THR A 246 0.59 4.74 5.74
N SER A 247 -0.48 5.54 5.60
CA SER A 247 -0.67 6.48 4.48
C SER A 247 -0.65 7.95 4.94
N ASN A 248 -0.03 8.80 4.12
CA ASN A 248 -0.10 10.25 4.27
C ASN A 248 -1.48 10.76 3.85
N ILE A 249 -2.13 11.54 4.71
CA ILE A 249 -3.38 12.25 4.40
C ILE A 249 -3.09 13.74 4.51
N VAL A 250 -2.80 14.35 3.36
CA VAL A 250 -2.24 15.71 3.25
C VAL A 250 -3.15 16.65 2.45
N PRO A 251 -4.38 16.94 2.94
CA PRO A 251 -5.24 17.94 2.33
C PRO A 251 -4.63 19.35 2.42
N PRO A 252 -5.03 20.29 1.55
CA PRO A 252 -4.62 21.69 1.68
C PRO A 252 -4.94 22.24 3.07
N LEU A 253 -3.99 22.95 3.67
CA LEU A 253 -4.14 23.54 5.00
C LEU A 253 -4.81 24.93 4.92
N LEU A 254 -5.49 25.35 6.00
CA LEU A 254 -5.97 26.72 6.16
C LEU A 254 -4.79 27.70 6.09
N GLU A 255 -4.89 28.69 5.22
CA GLU A 255 -3.89 29.76 5.04
C GLU A 255 -4.38 31.13 5.55
N ALA A 256 -5.63 31.20 6.01
CA ALA A 256 -6.25 32.40 6.55
C ALA A 256 -7.10 32.09 7.78
N TYR A 257 -7.42 33.13 8.54
CA TYR A 257 -8.28 33.01 9.72
C TYR A 257 -9.66 32.47 9.33
N PRO A 258 -10.18 31.45 10.02
CA PRO A 258 -11.49 30.87 9.72
C PRO A 258 -12.61 31.89 9.96
N SER A 259 -13.73 31.72 9.24
CA SER A 259 -14.89 32.60 9.42
C SER A 259 -15.43 32.52 10.85
N SER A 260 -15.71 33.69 11.43
CA SER A 260 -16.35 33.83 12.74
C SER A 260 -17.85 33.55 12.71
N GLU A 261 -18.45 33.43 11.52
CA GLU A 261 -19.89 33.21 11.38
C GLU A 261 -20.32 31.84 11.90
N LYS A 262 -21.51 31.79 12.52
CA LYS A 262 -22.16 30.55 12.94
C LYS A 262 -22.94 30.00 11.75
N ILE A 263 -22.58 28.78 11.32
CA ILE A 263 -23.28 28.11 10.23
C ILE A 263 -24.45 27.31 10.79
N LYS A 264 -25.43 27.02 9.94
CA LYS A 264 -26.61 26.25 10.33
C LYS A 264 -26.21 24.81 10.69
N LEU A 265 -26.82 24.28 11.76
CA LEU A 265 -26.60 22.92 12.25
C LEU A 265 -27.32 21.89 11.36
N GLU A 266 -26.85 21.73 10.13
CA GLU A 266 -27.37 20.76 9.19
C GLU A 266 -26.27 20.19 8.31
N THR A 267 -26.49 18.97 7.82
CA THR A 267 -25.60 18.35 6.83
C THR A 267 -25.89 18.91 5.45
N ILE A 268 -24.86 18.92 4.60
CA ILE A 268 -24.96 19.45 3.24
C ILE A 268 -24.88 18.28 2.26
N ASN A 269 -25.91 18.09 1.44
CA ASN A 269 -26.03 16.91 0.56
C ASN A 269 -24.79 16.62 -0.30
N HIS A 270 -24.18 17.64 -0.90
CA HIS A 270 -23.00 17.45 -1.74
C HIS A 270 -21.73 17.17 -0.94
N VAL A 271 -21.64 17.63 0.32
CA VAL A 271 -20.58 17.27 1.27
C VAL A 271 -20.76 15.83 1.74
N MET A 272 -21.99 15.43 2.11
CA MET A 272 -22.32 14.06 2.50
C MET A 272 -21.97 13.07 1.38
N LYS A 273 -22.32 13.41 0.14
CA LYS A 273 -21.96 12.60 -1.03
C LYS A 273 -20.45 12.49 -1.23
N ALA A 274 -19.70 13.57 -0.99
CA ALA A 274 -18.24 13.57 -1.08
C ALA A 274 -17.60 12.66 -0.02
N MET A 275 -18.10 12.74 1.22
CA MET A 275 -17.73 11.88 2.33
C MET A 275 -18.02 10.40 2.02
N GLU A 276 -19.23 10.06 1.57
CA GLU A 276 -19.60 8.70 1.17
C GLU A 276 -18.71 8.17 0.05
N LEU A 277 -18.36 9.00 -0.95
CA LEU A 277 -17.46 8.60 -2.04
C LEU A 277 -16.04 8.30 -1.55
N GLY A 278 -15.48 9.15 -0.67
CA GLY A 278 -14.16 8.93 -0.10
C GLY A 278 -14.08 7.63 0.70
N TYR A 279 -15.06 7.39 1.58
CA TYR A 279 -15.08 6.19 2.44
C TYR A 279 -15.40 4.91 1.67
N SER A 280 -16.24 4.98 0.63
CA SER A 280 -16.56 3.81 -0.20
C SER A 280 -15.44 3.40 -1.15
N GLY A 281 -14.33 4.16 -1.22
CA GLY A 281 -13.30 4.00 -2.24
C GLY A 281 -13.82 4.25 -3.66
N HIS A 282 -14.95 4.97 -3.81
CA HIS A 282 -15.53 5.41 -5.11
C HIS A 282 -15.09 6.82 -5.50
N GLY A 283 -14.40 7.51 -4.60
CA GLY A 283 -13.69 8.75 -4.87
C GLY A 283 -12.32 8.76 -4.21
N ASP A 284 -11.54 9.79 -4.50
CA ASP A 284 -10.36 10.11 -3.70
C ASP A 284 -10.76 10.67 -2.33
N TYR A 285 -9.77 10.84 -1.44
CA TYR A 285 -9.88 11.57 -0.18
C TYR A 285 -10.08 13.10 -0.39
N TYR A 286 -10.79 13.50 -1.45
CA TYR A 286 -11.21 14.87 -1.74
C TYR A 286 -12.62 14.92 -2.33
N GLY A 287 -13.31 13.77 -2.41
CA GLY A 287 -14.67 13.67 -2.93
C GLY A 287 -14.73 13.91 -4.44
N LYS A 288 -13.66 13.66 -5.19
CA LYS A 288 -13.74 13.52 -6.65
C LYS A 288 -14.13 12.08 -6.96
N PRO A 289 -15.21 11.84 -7.73
CA PRO A 289 -15.50 10.50 -8.21
C PRO A 289 -14.32 10.00 -9.05
N LEU A 290 -13.87 8.77 -8.79
CA LEU A 290 -12.89 8.09 -9.63
C LEU A 290 -13.42 8.10 -11.08
N GLN A 291 -12.57 8.45 -12.06
CA GLN A 291 -13.00 8.65 -13.45
C GLN A 291 -13.83 7.47 -14.01
N SER A 292 -14.72 7.81 -14.95
CA SER A 292 -16.03 7.20 -15.22
C SER A 292 -16.10 5.69 -15.49
N ASN A 293 -14.99 5.03 -15.83
CA ASN A 293 -14.97 3.59 -16.08
C ASN A 293 -15.28 2.77 -14.82
N SER A 294 -15.13 3.37 -13.62
CA SER A 294 -15.43 2.71 -12.34
C SER A 294 -16.89 2.84 -11.87
N VAL A 295 -17.61 3.88 -12.30
CA VAL A 295 -18.97 4.17 -11.80
C VAL A 295 -20.03 3.32 -12.50
N LEU A 296 -19.93 3.18 -13.82
CA LEU A 296 -20.78 2.27 -14.61
C LEU A 296 -20.55 0.80 -14.16
N TRP A 297 -19.29 0.46 -13.86
CA TRP A 297 -18.86 -0.83 -13.32
C TRP A 297 -19.42 -1.12 -11.91
N ARG A 298 -19.59 -0.12 -11.06
CA ARG A 298 -20.09 -0.30 -9.69
C ARG A 298 -21.62 -0.21 -9.58
N LEU A 299 -22.28 0.58 -10.43
CA LEU A 299 -23.74 0.56 -10.62
C LEU A 299 -24.20 -0.79 -11.18
N THR A 300 -23.49 -1.33 -12.17
CA THR A 300 -23.72 -2.70 -12.65
C THR A 300 -23.46 -3.71 -11.53
N LYS A 301 -22.42 -3.55 -10.71
CA LYS A 301 -22.20 -4.39 -9.50
C LYS A 301 -23.34 -4.29 -8.48
N ARG A 302 -23.95 -3.12 -8.28
CA ARG A 302 -25.07 -2.89 -7.34
C ARG A 302 -26.39 -3.50 -7.85
N ILE A 303 -26.63 -3.40 -9.17
CA ILE A 303 -27.73 -4.08 -9.86
C ILE A 303 -27.52 -5.60 -9.82
N ILE A 304 -26.30 -6.08 -10.10
CA ILE A 304 -25.91 -7.49 -10.00
C ILE A 304 -26.04 -7.99 -8.56
N LYS A 305 -25.69 -7.20 -7.54
CA LYS A 305 -25.83 -7.59 -6.13
C LYS A 305 -27.29 -7.67 -5.69
N LYS A 306 -28.15 -6.75 -6.16
CA LYS A 306 -29.62 -6.82 -5.96
C LYS A 306 -30.25 -8.01 -6.68
N ILE A 307 -29.83 -8.27 -7.92
CA ILE A 307 -30.18 -9.46 -8.70
C ILE A 307 -29.74 -10.70 -7.91
N LEU A 308 -28.45 -10.83 -7.55
CA LEU A 308 -27.91 -11.96 -6.79
C LEU A 308 -28.55 -12.15 -5.42
N SER A 309 -28.97 -11.08 -4.71
CA SER A 309 -29.72 -11.20 -3.45
C SER A 309 -31.18 -11.61 -3.64
N PHE A 310 -31.76 -11.30 -4.80
CA PHE A 310 -33.08 -11.79 -5.20
C PHE A 310 -33.01 -13.27 -5.61
N PHE A 311 -31.90 -13.68 -6.24
CA PHE A 311 -31.64 -15.04 -6.71
C PHE A 311 -30.95 -15.96 -5.68
N SER A 312 -30.52 -15.44 -4.52
CA SER A 312 -29.98 -16.26 -3.41
C SER A 312 -31.05 -17.07 -2.67
N LYS A 313 -32.34 -16.85 -3.00
CA LYS A 313 -33.48 -17.59 -2.43
C LYS A 313 -33.95 -18.80 -3.25
N GLN A 314 -33.40 -19.06 -4.45
CA GLN A 314 -33.71 -20.28 -5.20
C GLN A 314 -32.49 -20.91 -5.87
N LYS A 315 -32.37 -22.24 -5.79
CA LYS A 315 -31.37 -23.04 -6.52
C LYS A 315 -31.64 -22.94 -8.03
N MET A 316 -30.69 -22.43 -8.82
CA MET A 316 -30.53 -22.85 -10.21
C MET A 316 -29.13 -22.55 -10.76
N SER A 317 -28.38 -23.61 -11.10
CA SER A 317 -27.02 -23.60 -11.66
C SER A 317 -26.95 -23.00 -13.08
N THR A 318 -28.07 -22.95 -13.79
CA THR A 318 -28.19 -22.47 -15.17
C THR A 318 -28.15 -20.94 -15.30
N LEU A 319 -28.61 -20.18 -14.30
CA LEU A 319 -28.60 -18.70 -14.34
C LEU A 319 -27.24 -18.08 -14.01
N LYS A 320 -26.41 -18.72 -13.18
CA LYS A 320 -25.02 -18.29 -12.92
C LYS A 320 -24.15 -18.35 -14.19
N SER A 321 -24.42 -19.33 -15.06
CA SER A 321 -23.75 -19.46 -16.36
C SER A 321 -24.09 -18.29 -17.29
N LEU A 322 -25.35 -17.87 -17.33
CA LEU A 322 -25.80 -16.73 -18.13
C LEU A 322 -25.18 -15.41 -17.64
N ALA A 323 -25.22 -15.16 -16.34
CA ALA A 323 -24.62 -13.96 -15.74
C ALA A 323 -23.10 -13.90 -16.00
N LYS A 324 -22.40 -15.03 -15.89
CA LYS A 324 -20.97 -15.13 -16.18
C LYS A 324 -20.65 -14.90 -17.66
N LYS A 325 -21.49 -15.39 -18.58
CA LYS A 325 -21.36 -15.10 -20.02
C LYS A 325 -21.58 -13.61 -20.33
N LEU A 326 -22.60 -13.01 -19.70
CA LEU A 326 -22.90 -11.58 -19.88
C LEU A 326 -21.79 -10.68 -19.34
N LEU A 327 -21.21 -11.04 -18.18
CA LEU A 327 -20.08 -10.33 -17.57
C LEU A 327 -18.78 -10.47 -18.37
N ASN A 328 -18.49 -11.66 -18.89
CA ASN A 328 -17.37 -11.87 -19.81
C ASN A 328 -17.54 -11.05 -21.10
N TRP A 329 -18.77 -10.88 -21.59
CA TRP A 329 -19.07 -10.11 -22.81
C TRP A 329 -18.80 -8.61 -22.64
N VAL A 330 -18.96 -8.05 -21.44
CA VAL A 330 -18.58 -6.65 -21.12
C VAL A 330 -17.17 -6.51 -20.50
N GLY A 331 -16.32 -7.53 -20.63
CA GLY A 331 -14.90 -7.47 -20.23
C GLY A 331 -14.63 -7.63 -18.72
N LEU A 332 -15.59 -8.14 -17.96
CA LEU A 332 -15.56 -8.19 -16.50
C LEU A 332 -15.45 -9.63 -16.00
N HIS A 333 -14.30 -9.99 -15.44
CA HIS A 333 -14.09 -11.29 -14.83
C HIS A 333 -14.45 -11.27 -13.34
N ILE A 334 -15.47 -12.04 -12.94
CA ILE A 334 -15.75 -12.29 -11.52
C ILE A 334 -14.97 -13.52 -11.08
N THR A 335 -13.96 -13.29 -10.25
CA THR A 335 -13.21 -14.33 -9.53
C THR A 335 -13.80 -14.46 -8.12
N PRO A 336 -14.18 -15.65 -7.65
CA PRO A 336 -14.59 -15.85 -6.26
C PRO A 336 -13.44 -15.45 -5.32
N ILE A 337 -13.72 -14.64 -4.29
CA ILE A 337 -12.82 -14.49 -3.15
C ILE A 337 -13.08 -15.69 -2.25
N ASP A 338 -12.13 -16.61 -2.23
CA ASP A 338 -12.15 -17.80 -1.40
C ASP A 338 -11.47 -17.47 -0.07
N LYS A 339 -12.14 -17.80 1.05
CA LYS A 339 -11.63 -17.59 2.42
C LYS A 339 -10.68 -18.72 2.86
N THR A 340 -10.14 -19.47 1.91
CA THR A 340 -9.17 -20.54 2.17
C THR A 340 -7.86 -19.97 2.69
N ASP A 341 -7.30 -20.65 3.68
CA ASP A 341 -5.98 -20.37 4.26
C ASP A 341 -4.94 -20.05 3.14
N PRO A 342 -4.27 -18.88 3.18
CA PRO A 342 -3.28 -18.49 2.18
C PRO A 342 -2.11 -19.48 2.05
N ASN A 343 -1.84 -20.28 3.09
CA ASN A 343 -0.80 -21.31 3.07
C ASN A 343 -1.30 -22.67 2.57
N LYS A 344 -2.60 -22.81 2.31
CA LYS A 344 -3.17 -24.04 1.78
C LYS A 344 -2.59 -24.32 0.40
N ILE A 345 -1.88 -25.44 0.27
CA ILE A 345 -1.38 -25.92 -1.02
C ILE A 345 -2.57 -26.38 -1.86
N ILE A 346 -2.65 -25.88 -3.08
CA ILE A 346 -3.63 -26.27 -4.09
C ILE A 346 -2.93 -26.61 -5.41
N LYS A 347 -3.65 -27.30 -6.29
CA LYS A 347 -3.20 -27.59 -7.65
C LYS A 347 -3.95 -26.68 -8.63
N ARG A 348 -3.23 -25.90 -9.44
CA ARG A 348 -3.78 -24.92 -10.40
C ARG A 348 -3.13 -25.08 -11.76
N LYS A 349 -3.89 -24.78 -12.81
CA LYS A 349 -3.39 -24.79 -14.18
C LYS A 349 -2.64 -23.49 -14.47
N VAL A 350 -1.37 -23.60 -14.87
CA VAL A 350 -0.51 -22.51 -15.36
C VAL A 350 0.00 -22.93 -16.73
N GLY A 351 -0.26 -22.10 -17.75
CA GLY A 351 -0.10 -22.53 -19.14
C GLY A 351 -0.89 -23.83 -19.42
N ASN A 352 -0.20 -24.86 -19.90
CA ASN A 352 -0.73 -26.19 -20.19
C ASN A 352 -0.57 -27.19 -19.02
N PHE A 353 0.08 -26.79 -17.93
CA PHE A 353 0.50 -27.70 -16.85
C PHE A 353 -0.20 -27.39 -15.54
N PHE A 354 -0.13 -28.33 -14.60
CA PHE A 354 -0.67 -28.13 -13.26
C PHE A 354 0.46 -27.99 -12.25
N LEU A 355 0.46 -26.89 -11.52
CA LEU A 355 1.42 -26.59 -10.46
C LEU A 355 0.76 -26.67 -9.10
N LEU A 356 1.51 -27.18 -8.12
CA LEU A 356 1.28 -27.02 -6.70
C LEU A 356 1.68 -25.60 -6.30
N MET A 357 0.79 -24.89 -5.61
CA MET A 357 1.05 -23.54 -5.12
C MET A 357 0.25 -23.28 -3.86
N ASN A 358 0.74 -22.40 -3.00
CA ASN A 358 -0.03 -21.91 -1.86
C ASN A 358 -1.17 -21.00 -2.34
N TYR A 359 -2.28 -20.98 -1.60
CA TYR A 359 -3.47 -20.23 -1.97
C TYR A 359 -3.22 -18.72 -2.11
N GLY A 360 -2.29 -18.17 -1.33
CA GLY A 360 -1.87 -16.77 -1.39
C GLY A 360 -1.26 -16.38 -2.74
N HIS A 361 -0.57 -17.29 -3.42
CA HIS A 361 0.05 -17.07 -4.73
C HIS A 361 -0.99 -16.89 -5.85
N ILE A 362 -2.24 -17.33 -5.65
CA ILE A 362 -3.36 -17.06 -6.58
C ILE A 362 -3.72 -15.57 -6.63
N TYR A 363 -3.55 -14.86 -5.51
CA TYR A 363 -3.89 -13.45 -5.39
C TYR A 363 -2.74 -12.52 -5.78
N ASN A 364 -1.57 -13.06 -6.13
CA ASN A 364 -0.58 -12.28 -6.81
C ASN A 364 -1.16 -11.81 -8.16
N SER A 365 -0.89 -10.56 -8.53
CA SER A 365 -1.44 -9.89 -9.72
C SER A 365 -1.27 -10.70 -11.02
N LYS A 366 -0.31 -11.64 -11.00
CA LYS A 366 0.04 -12.61 -12.05
C LYS A 366 -1.15 -13.36 -12.67
N PHE A 367 -2.15 -13.75 -11.87
CA PHE A 367 -3.30 -14.54 -12.36
C PHE A 367 -4.57 -13.74 -12.63
N LEU A 368 -4.55 -12.43 -12.34
CA LEU A 368 -5.70 -11.55 -12.53
C LEU A 368 -5.68 -10.86 -13.90
N ASN A 369 -4.51 -10.79 -14.56
CA ASN A 369 -4.34 -10.08 -15.81
C ASN A 369 -4.05 -11.03 -16.97
N ARG A 370 -4.83 -10.94 -18.06
CA ARG A 370 -4.81 -11.91 -19.17
C ARG A 370 -3.48 -11.90 -19.95
N ASN A 371 -2.69 -10.84 -19.82
CA ASN A 371 -1.44 -10.63 -20.55
C ASN A 371 -0.17 -10.84 -19.70
N TYR A 372 -0.32 -11.02 -18.40
CA TYR A 372 0.79 -11.21 -17.47
C TYR A 372 1.63 -12.44 -17.84
N ASP A 373 2.96 -12.30 -17.78
CA ASP A 373 3.98 -13.30 -18.14
C ASP A 373 3.82 -13.94 -19.52
N LYS A 374 3.07 -13.33 -20.44
CA LYS A 374 2.96 -13.86 -21.81
C LYS A 374 4.05 -13.32 -22.73
N ASN A 375 4.66 -12.19 -22.39
CA ASN A 375 5.82 -11.63 -23.07
C ASN A 375 7.02 -12.60 -23.01
N LEU A 376 7.27 -13.21 -21.85
CA LEU A 376 8.43 -14.09 -21.66
C LEU A 376 8.40 -15.38 -22.51
N PRO A 377 7.29 -16.14 -22.60
CA PRO A 377 7.17 -17.27 -23.55
C PRO A 377 7.33 -16.87 -25.01
N ARG A 378 6.81 -15.70 -25.43
CA ARG A 378 6.99 -15.18 -26.79
C ARG A 378 8.44 -14.82 -27.06
N LEU A 379 9.10 -14.17 -26.10
CA LEU A 379 10.51 -13.86 -26.15
C LEU A 379 11.34 -15.15 -26.28
N ALA A 380 11.06 -16.16 -25.46
CA ALA A 380 11.74 -17.45 -25.50
C ALA A 380 11.55 -18.16 -26.87
N GLN A 381 10.35 -18.14 -27.45
CA GLN A 381 10.09 -18.65 -28.80
C GLN A 381 10.91 -17.92 -29.88
N THR A 382 10.99 -16.59 -29.77
CA THR A 382 11.74 -15.76 -30.71
C THR A 382 13.23 -16.08 -30.63
N ILE A 383 13.77 -16.21 -29.41
CA ILE A 383 15.17 -16.62 -29.17
C ILE A 383 15.42 -18.03 -29.74
N GLN A 384 14.49 -18.98 -29.56
CA GLN A 384 14.64 -20.35 -30.07
C GLN A 384 14.78 -20.43 -31.58
N SER A 385 14.10 -19.55 -32.29
CA SER A 385 14.17 -19.51 -33.76
C SER A 385 15.59 -19.25 -34.26
N LYS A 386 16.40 -18.51 -33.50
CA LYS A 386 17.82 -18.26 -33.78
C LYS A 386 18.75 -19.27 -33.11
N TYR A 387 18.41 -19.71 -31.89
CA TYR A 387 19.20 -20.62 -31.08
C TYR A 387 18.40 -21.91 -30.79
N PRO A 388 18.41 -22.90 -31.70
CA PRO A 388 17.61 -24.12 -31.55
C PRO A 388 17.91 -24.91 -30.27
N ASP A 389 19.17 -24.90 -29.83
CA ASP A 389 19.66 -25.62 -28.65
C ASP A 389 19.68 -24.75 -27.37
N LEU A 390 18.92 -23.65 -27.34
CA LEU A 390 18.94 -22.74 -26.20
C LEU A 390 18.56 -23.44 -24.89
N SER A 391 19.19 -23.01 -23.81
CA SER A 391 18.67 -23.18 -22.46
C SER A 391 18.33 -21.84 -21.83
N ILE A 392 17.57 -21.88 -20.74
CA ILE A 392 17.08 -20.69 -20.03
C ILE A 392 17.54 -20.77 -18.57
N ILE A 393 17.96 -19.65 -18.03
CA ILE A 393 18.19 -19.48 -16.59
C ILE A 393 17.02 -18.67 -16.04
N ASP A 394 16.35 -19.22 -15.02
CA ASP A 394 15.23 -18.59 -14.32
C ASP A 394 15.65 -18.37 -12.85
N ILE A 395 16.05 -17.13 -12.53
CA ILE A 395 16.43 -16.73 -11.17
C ILE A 395 15.23 -16.12 -10.47
N GLY A 396 15.03 -16.53 -9.21
CA GLY A 396 13.79 -16.31 -8.48
C GLY A 396 12.66 -17.13 -9.10
N ALA A 397 12.94 -18.41 -9.35
CA ALA A 397 12.00 -19.31 -10.01
C ALA A 397 10.75 -19.60 -9.16
N ASN A 398 10.76 -19.26 -7.86
CA ASN A 398 9.65 -19.37 -6.95
C ASN A 398 9.01 -20.77 -6.98
N ILE A 399 7.83 -20.95 -7.57
CA ILE A 399 7.17 -22.26 -7.71
C ILE A 399 7.27 -22.89 -9.11
N GLY A 400 7.95 -22.24 -10.06
CA GLY A 400 8.09 -22.70 -11.45
C GLY A 400 6.92 -22.35 -12.37
N ASP A 401 6.21 -21.26 -12.09
CA ASP A 401 5.17 -20.72 -12.98
C ASP A 401 5.73 -20.27 -14.33
N THR A 402 6.88 -19.61 -14.33
CA THR A 402 7.64 -19.23 -15.53
C THR A 402 8.01 -20.46 -16.37
N VAL A 403 8.51 -21.53 -15.72
CA VAL A 403 8.81 -22.82 -16.36
C VAL A 403 7.57 -23.36 -17.06
N ALA A 404 6.43 -23.42 -16.37
CA ALA A 404 5.19 -23.94 -16.94
C ALA A 404 4.70 -23.11 -18.14
N MET A 405 4.82 -21.78 -18.08
CA MET A 405 4.44 -20.88 -19.16
C MET A 405 5.31 -21.07 -20.40
N ILE A 406 6.63 -21.17 -20.23
CA ILE A 406 7.57 -21.39 -21.34
C ILE A 406 7.39 -22.80 -21.93
N LYS A 407 7.32 -23.83 -21.08
CA LYS A 407 7.09 -25.23 -21.50
C LYS A 407 5.77 -25.43 -22.23
N SER A 408 4.82 -24.49 -22.10
CA SER A 408 3.55 -24.53 -22.82
C SER A 408 3.66 -24.18 -24.29
N VAL A 409 4.76 -23.53 -24.70
CA VAL A 409 4.96 -23.02 -26.05
C VAL A 409 6.20 -23.59 -26.73
N ILE A 410 7.24 -23.94 -25.96
CA ILE A 410 8.48 -24.56 -26.45
C ILE A 410 9.02 -25.55 -25.43
N ASP A 411 9.67 -26.61 -25.90
CA ASP A 411 10.33 -27.58 -25.03
C ASP A 411 11.85 -27.36 -25.04
N VAL A 412 12.36 -26.63 -24.04
CA VAL A 412 13.79 -26.27 -23.90
C VAL A 412 14.28 -26.56 -22.48
N PRO A 413 15.58 -26.84 -22.26
CA PRO A 413 16.14 -26.97 -20.93
C PRO A 413 16.03 -25.67 -20.12
N ILE A 414 15.70 -25.78 -18.83
CA ILE A 414 15.58 -24.62 -17.92
C ILE A 414 16.31 -24.91 -16.61
N ILE A 415 17.10 -23.95 -16.14
CA ILE A 415 17.82 -24.00 -14.88
C ILE A 415 17.16 -23.00 -13.94
N CYS A 416 16.46 -23.52 -12.95
CA CYS A 416 15.74 -22.74 -11.95
C CYS A 416 16.63 -22.48 -10.74
N ILE A 417 16.69 -21.24 -10.27
CA ILE A 417 17.43 -20.88 -9.07
C ILE A 417 16.47 -20.19 -8.11
N GLU A 418 16.30 -20.77 -6.93
CA GLU A 418 15.41 -20.28 -5.87
C GLU A 418 16.10 -20.44 -4.52
N GLY A 419 16.11 -19.38 -3.69
CA GLY A 419 16.85 -19.37 -2.43
C GLY A 419 16.02 -19.75 -1.21
N ASP A 420 14.70 -19.52 -1.23
CA ASP A 420 13.85 -19.85 -0.10
C ASP A 420 13.45 -21.33 -0.11
N ASN A 421 13.70 -22.02 1.00
CA ASN A 421 13.41 -23.45 1.12
C ASN A 421 11.93 -23.79 0.91
N THR A 422 11.01 -22.92 1.33
CA THR A 422 9.57 -23.16 1.20
C THR A 422 9.15 -23.16 -0.26
N TYR A 423 9.60 -22.16 -1.02
CA TYR A 423 9.32 -22.07 -2.45
C TYR A 423 10.12 -23.10 -3.24
N TYR A 424 11.38 -23.34 -2.89
CA TYR A 424 12.21 -24.38 -3.50
C TYR A 424 11.59 -25.77 -3.37
N ASP A 425 11.04 -26.14 -2.20
CA ASP A 425 10.39 -27.43 -2.01
C ASP A 425 9.14 -27.60 -2.90
N MET A 426 8.43 -26.50 -3.19
CA MET A 426 7.30 -26.50 -4.13
C MET A 426 7.78 -26.54 -5.59
N LEU A 427 8.80 -25.75 -5.93
CA LEU A 427 9.47 -25.76 -7.22
C LEU A 427 9.93 -27.16 -7.59
N ALA A 428 10.69 -27.82 -6.72
CA ALA A 428 11.24 -29.16 -6.94
C ALA A 428 10.13 -30.15 -7.32
N LYS A 429 9.03 -30.18 -6.56
CA LYS A 429 7.87 -31.04 -6.85
C LYS A 429 7.18 -30.67 -8.15
N ASN A 430 7.10 -29.38 -8.47
CA ASN A 430 6.46 -28.89 -9.67
C ASN A 430 7.26 -29.22 -10.93
N ILE A 431 8.59 -29.12 -10.87
CA ILE A 431 9.44 -29.31 -12.04
C ILE A 431 9.70 -30.77 -12.40
N GLU A 432 9.42 -31.72 -11.49
CA GLU A 432 9.49 -33.17 -11.76
C GLU A 432 8.69 -33.59 -13.02
N GLN A 433 7.66 -32.82 -13.38
CA GLN A 433 6.85 -33.08 -14.56
C GLN A 433 7.51 -32.64 -15.88
N PHE A 434 8.63 -31.92 -15.84
CA PHE A 434 9.27 -31.35 -17.01
C PHE A 434 10.62 -32.01 -17.29
N GLU A 435 10.79 -32.50 -18.51
CA GLU A 435 12.09 -32.98 -18.97
C GLU A 435 13.08 -31.82 -19.18
N GLY A 436 14.35 -32.05 -18.85
CA GLY A 436 15.42 -31.07 -19.04
C GLY A 436 15.37 -29.85 -18.10
N VAL A 437 14.55 -29.88 -17.04
CA VAL A 437 14.51 -28.82 -16.02
C VAL A 437 15.33 -29.23 -14.80
N LYS A 438 16.20 -28.32 -14.32
CA LYS A 438 17.05 -28.52 -13.14
C LYS A 438 16.80 -27.38 -12.15
N SER A 439 17.01 -27.62 -10.86
CA SER A 439 16.90 -26.59 -9.83
C SER A 439 18.15 -26.50 -8.95
N ILE A 440 18.45 -25.29 -8.47
CA ILE A 440 19.51 -25.00 -7.51
C ILE A 440 18.91 -24.20 -6.35
N ASN A 441 19.10 -24.67 -5.11
CA ASN A 441 18.65 -23.98 -3.91
C ASN A 441 19.74 -22.99 -3.43
N LYS A 442 19.71 -21.75 -3.93
CA LYS A 442 20.67 -20.69 -3.57
C LYS A 442 20.06 -19.31 -3.75
N PHE A 443 20.38 -18.41 -2.82
CA PHE A 443 20.21 -16.98 -3.01
C PHE A 443 21.36 -16.41 -3.83
N LEU A 444 21.04 -15.53 -4.78
CA LEU A 444 22.03 -14.86 -5.62
C LEU A 444 22.14 -13.37 -5.33
N GLY A 445 23.28 -12.78 -5.65
CA GLY A 445 23.54 -11.36 -5.49
C GLY A 445 24.87 -10.93 -6.09
N GLU A 446 25.30 -9.69 -5.79
CA GLU A 446 26.48 -9.06 -6.41
C GLU A 446 27.80 -9.75 -6.04
N LYS A 447 27.91 -10.26 -4.82
CA LYS A 447 29.14 -10.87 -4.27
C LYS A 447 28.79 -12.09 -3.44
N THR A 448 29.65 -13.11 -3.52
CA THR A 448 29.55 -14.29 -2.64
C THR A 448 29.87 -13.87 -1.21
N THR A 449 28.87 -13.88 -0.35
CA THR A 449 28.99 -13.41 1.03
C THR A 449 27.85 -13.94 1.89
N ASP A 450 28.06 -13.89 3.20
CA ASP A 450 27.03 -14.15 4.20
C ASP A 450 26.41 -12.81 4.62
N ILE A 451 25.09 -12.68 4.44
CA ILE A 451 24.35 -11.50 4.88
C ILE A 451 23.47 -11.82 6.09
N GLN A 452 23.31 -10.82 6.96
CA GLN A 452 22.32 -10.85 8.03
C GLN A 452 21.08 -10.11 7.57
N ALA A 453 20.03 -10.85 7.22
CA ALA A 453 18.80 -10.30 6.66
C ALA A 453 17.57 -11.07 7.15
N LYS A 454 16.39 -10.48 6.94
CA LYS A 454 15.10 -11.14 7.17
C LYS A 454 14.44 -11.44 5.82
N THR A 455 13.93 -12.64 5.64
CA THR A 455 13.02 -12.92 4.53
C THR A 455 11.59 -12.53 4.91
N ILE A 456 10.94 -11.77 4.03
CA ILE A 456 9.55 -11.31 4.20
C ILE A 456 8.71 -11.98 3.12
N GLN A 457 7.83 -12.89 3.53
CA GLN A 457 6.86 -13.53 2.65
C GLN A 457 5.58 -12.71 2.60
N THR A 458 5.14 -12.34 1.40
CA THR A 458 3.90 -11.56 1.21
C THR A 458 3.14 -12.11 0.01
N HIS A 459 1.90 -12.56 0.19
CA HIS A 459 1.01 -13.00 -0.91
C HIS A 459 1.64 -13.97 -1.94
N GLY A 460 2.53 -14.87 -1.49
CA GLY A 460 3.19 -15.85 -2.38
C GLY A 460 4.45 -15.37 -3.09
N SER A 461 5.00 -14.21 -2.69
CA SER A 461 6.32 -13.70 -3.08
C SER A 461 7.25 -13.61 -1.86
N LEU A 462 8.56 -13.46 -2.10
CA LEU A 462 9.59 -13.44 -1.06
C LEU A 462 10.59 -12.32 -1.30
N LYS A 463 10.65 -11.37 -0.38
CA LYS A 463 11.64 -10.30 -0.39
C LYS A 463 12.70 -10.51 0.69
N ILE A 464 13.96 -10.22 0.35
CA ILE A 464 15.04 -10.11 1.34
C ILE A 464 15.08 -8.67 1.87
N ASP A 465 14.97 -8.50 3.18
CA ASP A 465 15.12 -7.23 3.87
C ASP A 465 16.47 -7.21 4.63
N THR A 466 17.44 -6.50 4.06
CA THR A 466 18.79 -6.32 4.62
C THR A 466 18.85 -5.32 5.76
N THR A 467 17.77 -4.56 6.03
CA THR A 467 17.72 -3.61 7.16
C THR A 467 17.49 -4.32 8.49
N VAL A 468 16.98 -5.55 8.45
CA VAL A 468 16.66 -6.35 9.64
C VAL A 468 17.64 -7.53 9.75
N LYS A 469 18.57 -7.45 10.71
CA LYS A 469 19.56 -8.51 10.98
C LYS A 469 18.94 -9.66 11.77
N GLN A 470 18.32 -10.62 11.10
CA GLN A 470 17.64 -11.75 11.75
C GLN A 470 18.26 -13.12 11.44
N SER A 471 18.62 -13.41 10.19
CA SER A 471 19.07 -14.73 9.77
C SER A 471 20.30 -14.63 8.88
N ASN A 472 21.20 -15.62 8.99
CA ASN A 472 22.35 -15.72 8.10
C ASN A 472 21.90 -16.32 6.77
N ILE A 473 21.93 -15.52 5.71
CA ILE A 473 21.60 -15.94 4.35
C ILE A 473 22.90 -15.99 3.55
N GLN A 474 23.21 -17.16 3.00
CA GLN A 474 24.36 -17.32 2.10
C GLN A 474 23.98 -16.84 0.71
N ILE A 475 24.67 -15.80 0.24
CA ILE A 475 24.55 -15.29 -1.12
C ILE A 475 25.73 -15.78 -1.95
N GLU A 476 25.46 -16.17 -3.19
CA GLU A 476 26.44 -16.57 -4.19
C GLU A 476 26.27 -15.73 -5.47
N THR A 477 27.32 -15.55 -6.26
CA THR A 477 27.19 -14.93 -7.60
C THR A 477 26.72 -15.97 -8.62
N LEU A 478 26.07 -15.53 -9.70
CA LEU A 478 25.77 -16.46 -10.81
C LEU A 478 27.07 -16.97 -11.44
N ASP A 479 28.07 -16.10 -11.55
CA ASP A 479 29.38 -16.45 -12.12
C ASP A 479 30.04 -17.63 -11.34
N GLU A 480 29.94 -17.65 -10.02
CA GLU A 480 30.44 -18.76 -9.20
C GLU A 480 29.65 -20.05 -9.43
N LEU A 481 28.32 -19.97 -9.56
CA LEU A 481 27.49 -21.14 -9.88
C LEU A 481 27.79 -21.70 -11.26
N VAL A 482 28.03 -20.84 -12.24
CA VAL A 482 28.43 -21.21 -13.60
C VAL A 482 29.78 -21.91 -13.57
N ASN A 483 30.76 -21.38 -12.83
CA ASN A 483 32.08 -22.00 -12.68
C ASN A 483 32.01 -23.38 -12.02
N LYS A 484 31.09 -23.59 -11.07
CA LYS A 484 30.86 -24.90 -10.43
C LYS A 484 30.17 -25.90 -11.36
N ASN A 485 29.34 -25.44 -12.29
CA ASN A 485 28.50 -26.30 -13.13
C ASN A 485 28.50 -25.86 -14.61
N PRO A 486 29.66 -25.73 -15.28
CA PRO A 486 29.78 -25.03 -16.56
C PRO A 486 28.90 -25.66 -17.66
N ASN A 487 28.80 -27.00 -17.66
CA ASN A 487 28.00 -27.74 -18.64
C ASN A 487 26.49 -27.48 -18.53
N TRP A 488 25.99 -26.97 -17.40
CA TRP A 488 24.57 -26.68 -17.26
C TRP A 488 24.21 -25.39 -18.01
N PHE A 489 25.11 -24.41 -18.02
CA PHE A 489 24.84 -23.06 -18.49
C PHE A 489 25.37 -22.76 -19.91
N LEU A 490 26.03 -23.74 -20.55
CA LEU A 490 26.78 -23.55 -21.79
C LEU A 490 25.93 -23.01 -22.96
N THR A 491 24.66 -23.42 -23.05
CA THR A 491 23.76 -23.00 -24.14
C THR A 491 22.73 -21.98 -23.69
N SER A 492 22.93 -21.35 -22.53
CA SER A 492 21.96 -20.42 -21.95
C SER A 492 21.88 -19.13 -22.76
N LYS A 493 20.74 -18.88 -23.41
CA LYS A 493 20.50 -17.70 -24.26
C LYS A 493 19.39 -16.78 -23.78
N LEU A 494 18.76 -17.11 -22.66
CA LEU A 494 17.86 -16.24 -21.92
C LEU A 494 18.20 -16.31 -20.44
N LEU A 495 18.52 -15.17 -19.85
CA LEU A 495 18.72 -14.99 -18.41
C LEU A 495 17.57 -14.16 -17.88
N LYS A 496 16.64 -14.80 -17.17
CA LYS A 496 15.55 -14.13 -16.47
C LYS A 496 15.89 -13.97 -14.99
N ILE A 497 15.62 -12.79 -14.45
CA ILE A 497 15.79 -12.44 -13.04
C ILE A 497 14.47 -11.80 -12.56
N ASP A 498 13.86 -12.37 -11.52
CA ASP A 498 12.72 -11.78 -10.81
C ASP A 498 12.89 -12.13 -9.33
N THR A 499 13.56 -11.27 -8.59
CA THR A 499 13.97 -11.53 -7.19
C THR A 499 13.36 -10.54 -6.20
N ASP A 500 12.16 -10.03 -6.52
CA ASP A 500 11.37 -9.11 -5.69
C ASP A 500 12.23 -7.95 -5.10
N GLY A 501 13.15 -7.41 -5.91
CA GLY A 501 13.97 -6.25 -5.57
C GLY A 501 15.47 -6.49 -5.36
N PHE A 502 15.99 -7.69 -5.66
CA PHE A 502 17.44 -7.98 -5.69
C PHE A 502 18.02 -8.06 -7.11
N ASP A 503 17.21 -7.78 -8.12
CA ASP A 503 17.46 -8.10 -9.52
C ASP A 503 18.73 -7.47 -10.08
N VAL A 504 18.94 -6.17 -9.81
CA VAL A 504 20.14 -5.45 -10.24
C VAL A 504 21.40 -5.99 -9.54
N LYS A 505 21.30 -6.40 -8.27
CA LYS A 505 22.43 -7.01 -7.55
C LYS A 505 22.79 -8.38 -8.14
N VAL A 506 21.80 -9.21 -8.43
CA VAL A 506 22.01 -10.48 -9.12
C VAL A 506 22.64 -10.25 -10.50
N LEU A 507 22.14 -9.25 -11.24
CA LEU A 507 22.66 -8.90 -12.56
C LEU A 507 24.15 -8.48 -12.46
N MET A 508 24.51 -7.65 -11.48
CA MET A 508 25.91 -7.28 -11.21
C MET A 508 26.79 -8.49 -10.87
N GLY A 509 26.27 -9.49 -10.16
CA GLY A 509 26.96 -10.76 -9.88
C GLY A 509 26.91 -11.79 -11.02
N SER A 510 26.49 -11.38 -12.22
CA SER A 510 26.37 -12.23 -13.40
C SER A 510 27.21 -11.73 -14.58
N MET A 511 28.05 -10.72 -14.37
CA MET A 511 28.67 -9.94 -15.45
C MET A 511 29.66 -10.76 -16.28
N GLU A 512 30.39 -11.71 -15.68
CA GLU A 512 31.28 -12.59 -16.43
C GLU A 512 30.50 -13.53 -17.35
N PHE A 513 29.44 -14.15 -16.84
CA PHE A 513 28.52 -14.97 -17.62
C PHE A 513 27.88 -14.16 -18.75
N ILE A 514 27.39 -12.95 -18.47
CA ILE A 514 26.74 -12.07 -19.45
C ILE A 514 27.71 -11.70 -20.57
N ALA A 515 28.96 -11.34 -20.24
CA ALA A 515 29.99 -10.99 -21.21
C ALA A 515 30.41 -12.19 -22.08
N ASN A 516 30.42 -13.40 -21.52
CA ASN A 516 30.86 -14.61 -22.22
C ASN A 516 29.76 -15.23 -23.08
N GLN A 517 28.52 -15.23 -22.61
CA GLN A 517 27.41 -15.94 -23.26
C GLN A 517 26.52 -15.04 -24.12
N ASN A 518 26.56 -13.73 -23.91
CA ASN A 518 25.67 -12.76 -24.55
C ASN A 518 24.19 -13.21 -24.54
N PRO A 519 23.62 -13.63 -23.40
CA PRO A 519 22.22 -14.02 -23.33
C PRO A 519 21.30 -12.80 -23.52
N VAL A 520 20.08 -13.01 -24.00
CA VAL A 520 19.04 -11.99 -23.81
C VAL A 520 18.75 -11.90 -22.31
N LEU A 521 18.74 -10.68 -21.78
CA LEU A 521 18.46 -10.42 -20.36
C LEU A 521 16.99 -10.05 -20.21
N PHE A 522 16.32 -10.57 -19.19
CA PHE A 522 14.97 -10.16 -18.80
C PHE A 522 14.93 -9.97 -17.29
N PHE A 523 14.71 -8.75 -16.79
CA PHE A 523 14.79 -8.48 -15.36
C PHE A 523 13.81 -7.41 -14.89
N GLU A 524 13.39 -7.50 -13.62
CA GLU A 524 12.60 -6.45 -12.97
C GLU A 524 13.48 -5.25 -12.63
N TYR A 525 13.00 -4.05 -12.95
CA TYR A 525 13.63 -2.77 -12.63
C TYR A 525 12.68 -1.91 -11.79
N SER A 526 13.00 -1.78 -10.50
CA SER A 526 12.21 -1.02 -9.52
C SER A 526 13.07 -0.09 -8.67
N GLU A 527 12.93 1.22 -8.90
CA GLU A 527 13.70 2.24 -8.19
C GLU A 527 13.48 2.20 -6.67
N GLN A 528 12.26 1.91 -6.22
CA GLN A 528 11.92 1.83 -4.80
C GLN A 528 12.68 0.71 -4.09
N HIS A 529 12.77 -0.47 -4.71
CA HIS A 529 13.54 -1.58 -4.13
C HIS A 529 15.04 -1.25 -4.08
N LEU A 530 15.53 -0.51 -5.07
CA LEU A 530 16.93 -0.15 -5.24
C LEU A 530 17.41 0.94 -4.26
N LYS A 531 16.59 1.96 -3.97
CA LYS A 531 16.88 2.97 -2.93
C LYS A 531 17.09 2.36 -1.53
N ASN A 532 16.36 1.30 -1.21
CA ASN A 532 16.47 0.61 0.09
C ASN A 532 17.83 -0.10 0.28
N VAL A 533 18.58 -0.30 -0.80
CA VAL A 533 19.89 -0.99 -0.80
C VAL A 533 21.06 0.00 -0.98
N GLY A 534 20.80 1.28 -1.30
CA GLY A 534 21.81 2.36 -1.27
C GLY A 534 22.65 2.55 -2.54
N ASP A 535 22.19 2.06 -3.70
CA ASP A 535 22.96 2.13 -4.97
C ASP A 535 22.54 3.28 -5.90
N ASP A 536 23.50 3.80 -6.69
CA ASP A 536 23.23 4.59 -7.90
C ASP A 536 23.00 3.65 -9.09
N THR A 537 21.74 3.52 -9.50
CA THR A 537 21.28 2.41 -10.34
C THR A 537 21.11 2.74 -11.80
N LEU A 538 21.44 3.95 -12.24
CA LEU A 538 21.63 4.20 -13.67
C LEU A 538 22.92 3.54 -14.17
N HIS A 539 23.85 3.24 -13.28
CA HIS A 539 25.13 2.60 -13.60
C HIS A 539 24.97 1.23 -14.30
N ILE A 540 23.91 0.47 -14.01
CA ILE A 540 23.69 -0.82 -14.67
C ILE A 540 23.55 -0.68 -16.19
N PHE A 541 22.94 0.40 -16.67
CA PHE A 541 22.81 0.66 -18.09
C PHE A 541 24.15 1.04 -18.72
N GLU A 542 25.04 1.68 -17.97
CA GLU A 542 26.41 1.97 -18.42
C GLU A 542 27.24 0.68 -18.53
N MET A 543 27.08 -0.24 -17.56
CA MET A 543 27.73 -1.55 -17.61
C MET A 543 27.23 -2.38 -18.80
N LEU A 544 25.92 -2.45 -18.99
CA LEU A 544 25.31 -3.15 -20.13
C LEU A 544 25.72 -2.52 -21.48
N GLU A 545 25.80 -1.19 -21.56
CA GLU A 545 26.32 -0.48 -22.73
C GLU A 545 27.78 -0.87 -23.00
N GLY A 546 28.62 -0.95 -21.96
CA GLY A 546 30.00 -1.41 -22.05
C GLY A 546 30.15 -2.87 -22.53
N LEU A 547 29.13 -3.70 -22.26
CA LEU A 547 29.01 -5.07 -22.78
C LEU A 547 28.24 -5.15 -24.11
N ASN A 548 27.99 -4.01 -24.77
CA ASN A 548 27.37 -3.92 -26.10
C ASN A 548 25.91 -4.41 -26.15
N TYR A 549 25.17 -4.25 -25.04
CA TYR A 549 23.71 -4.39 -24.96
C TYR A 549 23.02 -3.09 -25.37
N ASN A 550 22.90 -2.88 -26.68
CA ASN A 550 22.45 -1.59 -27.21
C ASN A 550 20.94 -1.43 -27.31
N HIS A 551 20.18 -2.51 -27.18
CA HIS A 551 18.74 -2.52 -27.47
C HIS A 551 17.94 -2.92 -26.23
N LEU A 552 16.92 -2.11 -25.90
CA LEU A 552 16.07 -2.29 -24.72
C LEU A 552 14.60 -2.32 -25.12
N ILE A 553 13.83 -3.18 -24.46
CA ILE A 553 12.37 -3.18 -24.47
C ILE A 553 11.89 -3.05 -23.03
N PHE A 554 10.91 -2.16 -22.82
CA PHE A 554 10.30 -1.91 -21.53
C PHE A 554 8.86 -2.42 -21.54
N TYR A 555 8.51 -3.23 -20.54
CA TYR A 555 7.15 -3.65 -20.25
C TYR A 555 6.69 -3.03 -18.94
N ASP A 556 5.37 -2.85 -18.79
CA ASP A 556 4.79 -2.55 -17.48
C ASP A 556 4.70 -3.81 -16.60
N HIS A 557 4.43 -3.61 -15.32
CA HIS A 557 4.17 -4.66 -14.32
C HIS A 557 3.06 -5.68 -14.68
N THR A 558 2.40 -5.56 -15.83
CA THR A 558 1.40 -6.51 -16.33
C THR A 558 1.88 -7.28 -17.57
N GLY A 559 3.15 -7.12 -17.95
CA GLY A 559 3.74 -7.73 -19.14
C GLY A 559 3.35 -7.04 -20.46
N ARG A 560 2.81 -5.82 -20.41
CA ARG A 560 2.43 -5.07 -21.62
C ARG A 560 3.59 -4.22 -22.11
N PHE A 561 3.88 -4.31 -23.41
CA PHE A 561 4.90 -3.47 -24.07
C PHE A 561 4.57 -1.97 -23.92
N ILE A 562 5.53 -1.20 -23.40
CA ILE A 562 5.43 0.26 -23.28
C ILE A 562 6.13 0.91 -24.48
N LEU A 563 7.44 0.67 -24.61
CA LEU A 563 8.29 1.22 -25.65
C LEU A 563 9.56 0.36 -25.82
N SER A 564 10.24 0.58 -26.93
CA SER A 564 11.62 0.12 -27.16
C SER A 564 12.54 1.32 -27.29
N SER A 565 13.79 1.20 -26.84
CA SER A 565 14.79 2.28 -26.88
C SER A 565 16.17 1.72 -27.19
N LYS A 566 17.11 2.56 -27.64
CA LYS A 566 18.53 2.24 -27.51
C LYS A 566 19.00 2.56 -26.09
N ILE A 567 20.05 1.88 -25.63
CA ILE A 567 20.65 2.15 -24.32
C ILE A 567 21.31 3.55 -24.29
N GLN A 568 21.77 4.04 -25.45
CA GLN A 568 22.33 5.39 -25.62
C GLN A 568 21.30 6.51 -25.41
N ASP A 569 20.00 6.21 -25.47
CA ASP A 569 18.94 7.19 -25.27
C ASP A 569 18.74 7.48 -23.77
N LYS A 570 19.80 7.99 -23.12
CA LYS A 570 19.88 8.18 -21.65
C LYS A 570 18.72 8.98 -21.08
N HIS A 571 18.16 9.90 -21.86
CA HIS A 571 17.00 10.70 -21.47
C HIS A 571 15.72 9.86 -21.33
N ILE A 572 15.49 8.86 -22.19
CA ILE A 572 14.33 7.95 -22.09
C ILE A 572 14.44 7.12 -20.82
N ILE A 573 15.63 6.54 -20.59
CA ILE A 573 15.92 5.74 -19.39
C ILE A 573 15.74 6.59 -18.14
N ALA A 574 16.30 7.80 -18.10
CA ALA A 574 16.16 8.72 -16.97
C ALA A 574 14.70 9.13 -16.71
N HIS A 575 13.91 9.37 -17.76
CA HIS A 575 12.49 9.68 -17.61
C HIS A 575 11.70 8.50 -17.04
N LEU A 576 11.96 7.28 -17.50
CA LEU A 576 11.34 6.06 -16.98
C LEU A 576 11.74 5.80 -15.53
N HIS A 577 13.03 5.94 -15.21
CA HIS A 577 13.56 5.85 -13.85
C HIS A 577 12.87 6.85 -12.90
N ASN A 578 12.79 8.13 -13.29
CA ASN A 578 12.13 9.16 -12.50
C ASN A 578 10.61 8.94 -12.36
N TYR A 579 9.98 8.34 -13.38
CA TYR A 579 8.56 8.01 -13.31
C TYR A 579 8.32 6.95 -12.22
N ILE A 580 9.05 5.84 -12.24
CA ILE A 580 8.85 4.75 -11.26
C ILE A 580 9.32 5.11 -9.84
N ALA A 581 10.12 6.16 -9.67
CA ALA A 581 10.58 6.63 -8.36
C ALA A 581 9.49 7.26 -7.47
N ASN A 582 8.28 7.53 -8.00
CA ASN A 582 7.22 8.25 -7.29
C ASN A 582 6.13 7.33 -6.71
N TYR A 583 5.78 7.53 -5.43
CA TYR A 583 4.93 6.63 -4.60
C TYR A 583 3.44 6.52 -5.01
N ASN A 584 3.02 7.06 -6.17
CA ASN A 584 1.62 7.11 -6.62
C ASN A 584 1.49 6.94 -8.14
N VAL A 585 2.37 6.17 -8.78
CA VAL A 585 2.33 5.95 -10.23
C VAL A 585 1.55 4.70 -10.62
N THR A 586 1.00 4.72 -11.84
CA THR A 586 0.21 3.60 -12.39
C THR A 586 1.05 2.38 -12.74
N ILE A 587 2.37 2.57 -12.96
CA ILE A 587 3.31 1.50 -13.29
C ILE A 587 4.41 1.56 -12.21
N PRO A 588 4.37 0.70 -11.18
CA PRO A 588 5.25 0.79 -10.01
C PRO A 588 6.69 0.32 -10.29
N PHE A 589 6.86 -0.57 -11.28
CA PHE A 589 8.14 -1.08 -11.75
C PHE A 589 8.02 -1.47 -13.23
N LEU A 590 9.16 -1.72 -13.87
CA LEU A 590 9.28 -2.10 -15.27
C LEU A 590 9.92 -3.47 -15.39
N ASP A 591 9.46 -4.30 -16.31
CA ASP A 591 10.28 -5.42 -16.78
C ASP A 591 11.09 -4.94 -17.99
N ILE A 592 12.38 -5.24 -18.00
CA ILE A 592 13.29 -4.82 -19.06
C ILE A 592 13.84 -6.05 -19.75
N ALA A 593 13.66 -6.12 -21.07
CA ALA A 593 14.43 -7.03 -21.92
C ALA A 593 15.60 -6.27 -22.57
N ALA A 594 16.82 -6.72 -22.34
CA ALA A 594 18.03 -6.14 -22.93
C ALA A 594 18.70 -7.13 -23.89
N PHE A 595 19.11 -6.62 -25.05
CA PHE A 595 19.65 -7.43 -26.14
C PHE A 595 21.04 -6.93 -26.53
N HIS A 596 21.97 -7.87 -26.61
CA HIS A 596 23.28 -7.64 -27.20
C HIS A 596 23.15 -7.26 -28.68
N GLU A 597 24.07 -6.45 -29.24
CA GLU A 597 24.03 -6.04 -30.65
C GLU A 597 23.96 -7.24 -31.62
N SER A 598 24.55 -8.37 -31.25
CA SER A 598 24.47 -9.60 -32.05
C SER A 598 23.05 -10.17 -32.18
N ASP A 599 22.15 -9.80 -31.28
CA ASP A 599 20.75 -10.25 -31.21
C ASP A 599 19.74 -9.14 -31.56
N LYS A 600 20.20 -8.15 -32.34
CA LYS A 600 19.34 -7.09 -32.88
C LYS A 600 18.17 -7.62 -33.73
N ASP A 601 18.38 -8.72 -34.44
CA ASP A 601 17.33 -9.42 -35.19
C ASP A 601 16.21 -9.93 -34.27
N ILE A 602 16.56 -10.57 -33.15
CA ILE A 602 15.60 -10.99 -32.11
C ILE A 602 14.85 -9.77 -31.56
N PHE A 603 15.56 -8.68 -31.25
CA PHE A 603 14.97 -7.43 -30.77
C PHE A 603 13.95 -6.85 -31.76
N GLU A 604 14.29 -6.76 -33.05
CA GLU A 604 13.39 -6.23 -34.07
C GLU A 604 12.14 -7.10 -34.24
N GLU A 605 12.30 -8.43 -34.22
CA GLU A 605 11.19 -9.38 -34.32
C GLU A 605 10.24 -9.28 -33.12
N ILE A 606 10.75 -9.36 -31.89
CA ILE A 606 9.89 -9.29 -30.70
C ILE A 606 9.24 -7.91 -30.57
N LYS A 607 9.95 -6.82 -30.91
CA LYS A 607 9.37 -5.46 -30.96
C LYS A 607 8.20 -5.40 -31.94
N ALA A 608 8.33 -6.01 -33.12
CA ALA A 608 7.26 -6.05 -34.11
C ALA A 608 6.03 -6.84 -33.60
N ILE A 609 6.27 -8.02 -32.99
CA ILE A 609 5.24 -8.86 -32.37
C ILE A 609 4.50 -8.08 -31.28
N GLU A 610 5.21 -7.48 -30.33
CA GLU A 610 4.63 -6.74 -29.21
C GLU A 610 3.87 -5.49 -29.67
N THR A 611 4.40 -4.77 -30.67
CA THR A 611 3.71 -3.62 -31.28
C THR A 611 2.39 -4.06 -31.93
N GLN A 612 2.37 -5.19 -32.61
CA GLN A 612 1.16 -5.75 -33.22
C GLN A 612 0.14 -6.19 -32.16
N ILE A 613 0.58 -6.83 -31.08
CA ILE A 613 -0.27 -7.22 -29.95
C ILE A 613 -0.90 -5.98 -29.30
N ASN A 614 -0.12 -4.93 -29.07
CA ASN A 614 -0.63 -3.68 -28.50
C ASN A 614 -1.69 -3.00 -29.39
N ARG A 615 -1.51 -3.03 -30.71
CA ARG A 615 -2.48 -2.47 -31.67
C ARG A 615 -3.74 -3.32 -31.81
N SER A 616 -3.61 -4.64 -31.87
CA SER A 616 -4.76 -5.55 -31.97
C SER A 616 -5.63 -5.51 -30.71
N SER A 617 -5.00 -5.41 -29.53
CA SER A 617 -5.68 -5.19 -28.25
C SER A 617 -6.48 -3.87 -28.20
N ALA A 618 -6.10 -2.87 -28.99
CA ALA A 618 -6.82 -1.60 -29.13
C ALA A 618 -7.98 -1.69 -30.15
N ASN A 619 -7.87 -2.53 -31.18
CA ASN A 619 -8.92 -2.73 -32.19
C ASN A 619 -10.13 -3.50 -31.66
N ASP A 620 -9.94 -4.41 -30.70
CA ASP A 620 -11.05 -5.08 -29.99
C ASP A 620 -11.90 -4.11 -29.14
N LEU A 621 -11.35 -2.92 -28.81
CA LEU A 621 -12.05 -1.84 -28.11
C LEU A 621 -12.73 -0.84 -29.06
N ILE A 622 -12.40 -0.84 -30.37
CA ILE A 622 -12.90 0.14 -31.35
C ILE A 622 -14.00 -0.45 -32.25
N TYR A 623 -14.04 -1.77 -32.47
CA TYR A 623 -15.01 -2.41 -33.38
C TYR A 623 -16.15 -3.18 -32.69
N ASN A 624 -16.28 -3.11 -31.37
CA ASN A 624 -17.43 -3.67 -30.63
C ASN A 624 -18.17 -2.57 -29.83
N ALA A 625 -18.41 -1.42 -30.45
CA ALA A 625 -19.35 -0.41 -29.97
C ALA A 625 -20.75 -0.63 -30.59
#